data_AF-A0A5B9Q7G1-F1
#
_entry.id   AF-A0A5B9Q7G1-F1
#
_cell.length_a   1.000
_cell.length_b   1.000
_cell.length_c   1.000
_cell.angle_alpha   90.00
_cell.angle_beta   90.00
_cell.angle_gamma   90.00
#
_symmetry.space_group_name_H-M   'P 1'
#
loop_
_entity.id
_entity.type
_entity.pdbx_description
1 polymer ?
#
loop_
_entity_poly.entity_id
_entity_poly.type
_entity_poly.pdbx_seq_one_letter_code
_entity_poly.pdbx_strand_id
1 'polypeptide(L)'
;MLWIGIFDDSDQREAMRYFRRQLNPVLEKLEARLQAQPYDHVLREEKREQGAFEQVAEYIARNPERSGLVRSDGYTDYSYSGCLVPGYPELKPFQEDYWDRFWRIHAHLLTYGLHVGGRKESDD
;
A
#
# COMPACT_ATOMS: atom_id res chain seq x y z
N MET A 1 2.36 -3.13 -7.03
CA MET A 1 2.27 -2.81 -5.58
C MET A 1 3.04 -1.52 -5.35
N LEU A 2 2.54 -0.64 -4.51
CA LEU A 2 3.17 0.63 -4.16
C LEU A 2 3.42 0.63 -2.65
N TRP A 3 4.59 1.08 -2.23
CA TRP A 3 5.00 1.13 -0.82
C TRP A 3 5.49 2.52 -0.49
N ILE A 4 5.14 3.00 0.71
CA ILE A 4 5.65 4.23 1.30
C ILE A 4 6.10 3.90 2.73
N GLY A 5 7.28 4.38 3.12
CA GLY A 5 7.80 4.21 4.48
C GLY A 5 7.21 5.27 5.41
N ILE A 6 6.99 4.90 6.68
CA ILE A 6 6.52 5.80 7.74
C ILE A 6 7.62 6.12 8.78
N PHE A 7 8.83 5.63 8.56
CA PHE A 7 10.02 5.91 9.36
C PHE A 7 11.21 6.18 8.44
N ASP A 8 12.18 6.97 8.90
CA ASP A 8 13.37 7.34 8.10
C ASP A 8 14.26 6.13 7.75
N ASP A 9 14.23 5.08 8.56
CA ASP A 9 14.95 3.83 8.38
C ASP A 9 14.15 2.76 7.62
N SER A 10 12.96 3.11 7.09
CA SER A 10 12.12 2.17 6.34
C SER A 10 12.80 1.75 5.03
N ASP A 11 13.21 0.48 4.95
CA ASP A 11 13.70 -0.14 3.72
C ASP A 11 12.57 -0.87 2.97
N GLN A 12 12.03 -0.24 1.92
CA GLN A 12 10.94 -0.82 1.12
C GLN A 12 11.40 -2.03 0.29
N ARG A 13 12.70 -2.14 -0.05
CA ARG A 13 13.24 -3.29 -0.79
C ARG A 13 13.27 -4.51 0.11
N GLU A 14 13.69 -4.34 1.36
CA GLU A 14 13.63 -5.39 2.37
C GLU A 14 12.18 -5.80 2.66
N ALA A 15 11.27 -4.83 2.82
CA ALA A 15 9.84 -5.11 3.02
C ALA A 15 9.26 -5.92 1.85
N MET A 16 9.53 -5.53 0.60
CA MET A 16 9.09 -6.25 -0.60
C MET A 16 9.67 -7.67 -0.65
N ARG A 17 10.97 -7.82 -0.35
CA ARG A 17 11.64 -9.13 -0.31
C ARG A 17 10.99 -10.05 0.73
N TYR A 18 10.74 -9.53 1.93
CA TYR A 18 10.07 -10.26 2.99
C TYR A 18 8.65 -10.66 2.58
N PHE A 19 7.85 -9.70 2.11
CA PHE A 19 6.48 -9.91 1.66
C PHE A 19 6.38 -11.01 0.61
N ARG A 20 7.21 -10.94 -0.44
CA ARG A 20 7.23 -11.93 -1.52
C ARG A 20 7.61 -13.33 -1.00
N ARG A 21 8.56 -13.42 -0.07
CA ARG A 21 8.96 -14.69 0.55
C ARG A 21 7.83 -15.32 1.36
N GLN A 22 7.02 -14.52 2.05
CA GLN A 22 5.90 -15.02 2.84
C GLN A 22 4.65 -15.31 2.00
N LEU A 23 4.37 -14.48 1.00
CA LEU A 23 3.15 -14.60 0.20
C LEU A 23 3.24 -15.68 -0.87
N ASN A 24 4.42 -15.88 -1.50
CA ASN A 24 4.56 -16.88 -2.56
C ASN A 24 4.15 -18.30 -2.13
N PRO A 25 4.52 -18.83 -0.95
CA PRO A 25 4.05 -20.14 -0.50
C PRO A 25 2.52 -20.26 -0.36
N VAL A 26 1.82 -19.14 -0.12
CA VAL A 26 0.35 -19.11 -0.08
C VAL A 26 -0.21 -19.10 -1.50
N LEU A 27 0.35 -18.28 -2.39
CA LEU A 27 -0.07 -18.19 -3.78
C LEU A 27 0.21 -19.49 -4.56
N GLU A 28 1.32 -20.18 -4.27
CA GLU A 28 1.69 -21.42 -4.95
C GLU A 28 0.66 -22.53 -4.70
N LYS A 29 -0.02 -22.53 -3.54
CA LYS A 29 -1.16 -23.42 -3.26
C LYS A 29 -2.39 -23.10 -4.11
N LEU A 30 -2.45 -21.91 -4.68
CA LEU A 30 -3.49 -21.43 -5.59
C LEU A 30 -3.01 -21.42 -7.05
N GLU A 31 -1.93 -22.13 -7.36
CA GLU A 31 -1.31 -22.19 -8.71
C GLU A 31 -0.85 -20.83 -9.24
N ALA A 32 -0.59 -19.87 -8.35
CA ALA A 32 -0.13 -18.53 -8.67
C ALA A 32 1.24 -18.23 -8.04
N ARG A 33 1.99 -17.29 -8.62
CA ARG A 33 3.23 -16.79 -8.02
C ARG A 33 3.54 -15.38 -8.49
N LEU A 34 4.15 -14.58 -7.62
CA LEU A 34 4.65 -13.27 -8.02
C LEU A 34 5.85 -13.42 -8.96
N GLN A 35 5.84 -12.68 -10.07
CA GLN A 35 6.91 -12.62 -11.08
C GLN A 35 8.30 -12.47 -10.46
N ALA A 36 9.30 -13.25 -10.93
CA ALA A 36 10.63 -13.33 -10.30
C ALA A 36 11.39 -11.98 -10.27
N GLN A 37 11.24 -11.17 -11.33
CA GLN A 37 11.85 -9.85 -11.45
C GLN A 37 10.76 -8.78 -11.33
N PRO A 38 10.57 -8.15 -10.15
CA PRO A 38 9.68 -7.01 -10.05
C PRO A 38 10.28 -5.82 -10.80
N TYR A 39 9.45 -5.09 -11.53
CA TYR A 39 9.81 -3.74 -11.98
C TYR A 39 9.72 -2.81 -10.77
N ASP A 40 10.87 -2.54 -10.14
CA ASP A 40 10.97 -1.64 -9.01
C ASP A 40 11.39 -0.24 -9.50
N HIS A 41 10.48 0.72 -9.41
CA HIS A 41 10.79 2.13 -9.63
C HIS A 41 10.79 2.86 -8.29
N VAL A 42 11.97 3.30 -7.83
CA VAL A 42 12.09 4.09 -6.59
C VAL A 42 11.55 5.50 -6.83
N LEU A 43 10.51 5.87 -6.09
CA LEU A 43 10.00 7.25 -6.07
C LEU A 43 10.96 8.13 -5.24
N ARG A 44 11.71 8.99 -5.93
CA ARG A 44 12.55 10.05 -5.33
C ARG A 44 11.65 11.14 -4.72
N GLU A 45 12.19 12.04 -3.92
CA GLU A 45 11.44 13.07 -3.16
C GLU A 45 10.39 13.82 -3.99
N GLU A 46 10.74 14.29 -5.19
CA GLU A 46 9.83 14.97 -6.11
C GLU A 46 8.59 14.13 -6.50
N LYS A 47 8.71 12.80 -6.47
CA LYS A 47 7.63 11.86 -6.76
C LYS A 47 6.88 11.38 -5.50
N ARG A 48 7.29 11.84 -4.31
CA ARG A 48 6.58 11.61 -3.03
C ARG A 48 5.66 12.77 -2.66
N GLU A 49 5.74 13.88 -3.38
CA GLU A 49 4.76 14.97 -3.23
C GLU A 49 3.34 14.43 -3.45
N GLN A 50 2.36 15.00 -2.73
CA GLN A 50 1.00 14.47 -2.63
C GLN A 50 0.43 14.13 -4.01
N GLY A 51 0.49 15.05 -4.97
CA GLY A 51 0.00 14.82 -6.32
C GLY A 51 0.78 13.80 -7.16
N ALA A 52 2.10 13.67 -6.97
CA ALA A 52 2.91 12.74 -7.77
C ALA A 52 2.76 11.29 -7.31
N PHE A 53 2.66 11.07 -5.99
CA PHE A 53 2.39 9.74 -5.44
C PHE A 53 0.99 9.26 -5.80
N GLU A 54 0.00 10.15 -5.73
CA GLU A 54 -1.38 9.90 -6.13
C GLU A 54 -1.49 9.45 -7.59
N GLN A 55 -0.81 10.15 -8.50
CA GLN A 55 -0.76 9.78 -9.93
C GLN A 55 -0.16 8.39 -10.16
N VAL A 56 0.89 8.02 -9.42
CA VAL A 56 1.47 6.67 -9.51
C VAL A 56 0.50 5.62 -8.98
N ALA A 57 -0.17 5.91 -7.86
CA ALA A 57 -1.18 5.01 -7.30
C ALA A 57 -2.37 4.82 -8.26
N GLU A 58 -2.88 5.89 -8.86
CA GLU A 58 -3.95 5.82 -9.86
C GLU A 58 -3.50 5.08 -11.12
N TYR A 59 -2.28 5.35 -11.61
CA TYR A 59 -1.71 4.62 -12.73
C TYR A 59 -1.73 3.12 -12.45
N ILE A 60 -1.25 2.68 -11.27
CA ILE A 60 -1.26 1.28 -10.87
C ILE A 60 -2.69 0.74 -10.77
N ALA A 61 -3.60 1.51 -10.17
CA ALA A 61 -5.00 1.13 -9.98
C ALA A 61 -5.70 0.86 -11.32
N ARG A 62 -5.33 1.58 -12.39
CA ARG A 62 -5.85 1.40 -13.75
C ARG A 62 -5.21 0.24 -14.55
N ASN A 63 -4.27 -0.52 -13.97
CA ASN A 63 -3.71 -1.72 -14.63
C ASN A 63 -4.79 -2.73 -15.10
N PRO A 64 -5.83 -3.06 -14.31
CA PRO A 64 -6.86 -4.00 -14.72
C PRO A 64 -7.60 -3.56 -15.99
N GLU A 65 -7.78 -2.26 -16.22
CA GLU A 65 -8.38 -1.72 -17.45
C GLU A 65 -7.48 -1.99 -18.65
N ARG A 66 -6.19 -1.67 -18.51
CA ARG A 66 -5.19 -1.89 -19.58
C ARG A 66 -4.99 -3.37 -19.90
N SER A 67 -5.23 -4.24 -18.93
CA SER A 67 -5.23 -5.70 -19.10
C SER A 67 -6.58 -6.26 -19.54
N GLY A 68 -7.62 -5.44 -19.72
CA GLY A 68 -8.95 -5.86 -20.15
C GLY A 68 -9.75 -6.68 -19.13
N LEU A 69 -9.34 -6.64 -17.85
CA LEU A 69 -10.00 -7.36 -16.76
C LEU A 69 -11.29 -6.66 -16.29
N VAL A 70 -11.38 -5.36 -16.52
CA VAL A 70 -12.54 -4.52 -16.24
C VAL A 70 -12.79 -3.58 -17.43
N ARG A 71 -13.97 -2.97 -17.48
CA ARG A 71 -14.31 -1.96 -18.50
C ARG A 71 -13.51 -0.67 -18.28
N SER A 72 -13.48 0.20 -19.28
CA SER A 72 -12.95 1.56 -19.14
C SER A 72 -13.66 2.27 -17.99
N ASP A 73 -12.88 2.92 -17.13
CA ASP A 73 -13.29 3.58 -15.88
C ASP A 73 -13.92 2.66 -14.82
N GLY A 74 -13.75 1.33 -14.96
CA GLY A 74 -14.20 0.33 -14.00
C GLY A 74 -13.13 -0.12 -12.99
N TYR A 75 -11.96 0.53 -12.97
CA TYR A 75 -10.83 0.12 -12.12
C TYR A 75 -11.13 0.10 -10.60
N THR A 76 -12.06 0.94 -10.15
CA THR A 76 -12.48 1.01 -8.75
C THR A 76 -13.26 -0.22 -8.29
N ASP A 77 -13.89 -0.93 -9.23
CA ASP A 77 -14.70 -2.14 -8.95
C ASP A 77 -13.85 -3.42 -8.94
N TYR A 78 -12.57 -3.32 -9.29
CA TYR A 78 -11.69 -4.47 -9.35
C TYR A 78 -11.40 -5.01 -7.94
N SER A 79 -11.93 -6.20 -7.63
CA SER A 79 -11.96 -6.76 -6.27
C SER A 79 -10.58 -7.06 -5.67
N TYR A 80 -9.52 -7.03 -6.49
CA TYR A 80 -8.14 -7.25 -6.06
C TYR A 80 -7.33 -5.95 -5.89
N SER A 81 -8.02 -4.80 -5.85
CA SER A 81 -7.45 -3.51 -5.46
C SER A 81 -7.64 -3.26 -3.97
N GLY A 82 -6.59 -2.77 -3.29
CA GLY A 82 -6.63 -2.52 -1.85
C GLY A 82 -5.47 -1.65 -1.37
N CYS A 83 -5.61 -1.08 -0.17
CA CYS A 83 -4.55 -0.41 0.56
C CYS A 83 -4.50 -0.92 2.00
N LEU A 84 -3.31 -0.89 2.60
CA LEU A 84 -3.13 -1.18 4.03
C LEU A 84 -2.30 -0.07 4.64
N VAL A 85 -2.86 0.61 5.64
CA VAL A 85 -2.17 1.60 6.45
C VAL A 85 -2.18 1.10 7.90
N PRO A 86 -1.02 0.86 8.53
CA PRO A 86 -0.98 0.32 9.89
C PRO A 86 -1.76 1.18 10.88
N GLY A 87 -2.66 0.56 11.65
CA GLY A 87 -3.56 1.26 12.59
C GLY A 87 -4.87 1.76 11.99
N TYR A 88 -5.06 1.67 10.67
CA TYR A 88 -6.23 2.21 9.95
C TYR A 88 -6.81 1.19 8.93
N PRO A 89 -7.31 0.02 9.39
CA PRO A 89 -7.83 -1.04 8.50
C PRO A 89 -9.12 -0.65 7.74
N GLU A 90 -9.81 0.38 8.22
CA GLU A 90 -11.03 0.93 7.65
C GLU A 90 -10.76 1.85 6.45
N LEU A 91 -9.52 2.32 6.25
CA LEU A 91 -9.17 3.12 5.09
C LEU A 91 -9.26 2.23 3.83
N LYS A 92 -10.15 2.60 2.90
CA LYS A 92 -10.34 1.90 1.62
C LYS A 92 -9.94 2.80 0.46
N PRO A 93 -9.24 2.27 -0.57
CA PRO A 93 -8.97 3.06 -1.75
C PRO A 93 -10.27 3.49 -2.42
N PHE A 94 -10.25 4.63 -3.10
CA PHE A 94 -11.36 5.17 -3.90
C PHE A 94 -12.60 5.67 -3.15
N GLN A 95 -12.63 5.63 -1.81
CA GLN A 95 -13.64 6.40 -1.06
C GLN A 95 -13.40 7.91 -1.26
N GLU A 96 -14.46 8.71 -1.18
CA GLU A 96 -14.48 10.15 -1.51
C GLU A 96 -13.35 10.94 -0.83
N ASP A 97 -13.04 10.62 0.43
CA ASP A 97 -12.04 11.31 1.26
C ASP A 97 -10.71 10.54 1.42
N TYR A 98 -10.47 9.55 0.54
CA TYR A 98 -9.34 8.62 0.69
C TYR A 98 -8.00 9.35 0.82
N TRP A 99 -7.69 10.27 -0.11
CA TRP A 99 -6.38 10.91 -0.17
C TRP A 99 -6.16 11.89 0.98
N ASP A 100 -7.16 12.68 1.32
CA ASP A 100 -7.11 13.58 2.47
C ASP A 100 -6.87 12.80 3.77
N ARG A 101 -7.58 11.69 3.96
CA ARG A 101 -7.35 10.80 5.11
C ARG A 101 -5.99 10.15 5.06
N PHE A 102 -5.58 9.62 3.92
CA PHE A 102 -4.29 8.97 3.73
C PHE A 102 -3.14 9.92 4.13
N TRP A 103 -3.13 11.15 3.62
CA TRP A 103 -2.06 12.11 3.92
C TRP A 103 -2.06 12.59 5.36
N ARG A 104 -3.24 12.82 5.95
CA ARG A 104 -3.35 13.15 7.37
C ARG A 104 -2.83 12.03 8.26
N ILE A 105 -3.20 10.78 7.95
CA ILE A 105 -2.73 9.59 8.65
C ILE A 105 -1.21 9.44 8.47
N HIS A 106 -0.72 9.55 7.24
CA HIS A 106 0.70 9.42 6.94
C HIS A 106 1.54 10.47 7.68
N ALA A 107 1.11 11.74 7.66
CA ALA A 107 1.79 12.81 8.41
C ALA A 107 1.76 12.57 9.93
N HIS A 108 0.63 12.08 10.46
CA HIS A 108 0.52 11.69 11.87
C HIS A 108 1.49 10.56 12.21
N LEU A 109 1.54 9.49 11.40
CA LEU A 109 2.44 8.36 11.61
C LEU A 109 3.92 8.75 11.51
N LEU A 110 4.28 9.65 10.58
CA LEU A 110 5.64 10.19 10.51
C LEU A 110 6.03 10.97 11.78
N THR A 111 5.08 11.70 12.37
CA THR A 111 5.35 12.58 13.53
C THR A 111 5.34 11.81 14.85
N TYR A 112 4.42 10.87 15.00
CA TYR A 112 4.12 10.23 16.29
C TYR A 112 4.43 8.73 16.30
N GLY A 113 4.81 8.15 15.16
CA GLY A 113 5.05 6.73 15.00
C GLY A 113 3.79 5.87 15.15
N LEU A 114 3.99 4.55 15.20
CA LEU A 114 2.92 3.62 15.52
C LEU A 114 2.73 3.58 17.04
N HIS A 115 1.61 4.13 17.53
CA HIS A 115 1.21 3.92 18.91
C HIS A 115 0.76 2.47 19.08
N VAL A 116 1.68 1.61 19.51
CA VAL A 116 1.32 0.30 20.04
C VAL A 116 0.55 0.59 21.32
N GLY A 117 -0.78 0.47 21.28
CA GLY A 117 -1.61 0.61 22.47
C GLY A 117 -1.08 -0.35 23.53
N GLY A 118 -0.33 0.18 24.50
CA GLY A 118 0.06 -0.60 25.67
C GLY A 118 -1.23 -1.04 26.34
N ARG A 119 -1.45 -2.35 26.44
CA ARG A 119 -2.34 -2.85 27.51
C ARG A 119 -1.78 -2.23 28.78
N LYS A 120 -2.54 -1.32 29.40
CA LYS A 120 -2.34 -1.04 30.82
C LYS A 120 -2.51 -2.40 31.49
N GLU A 121 -1.41 -2.96 31.99
CA GLU A 121 -1.51 -3.97 33.03
C GLU A 121 -2.29 -3.31 34.16
N SER A 122 -3.49 -3.81 34.40
CA SER A 122 -4.23 -3.57 35.61
C SER A 122 -3.45 -4.27 36.72
N ASP A 123 -2.69 -3.51 37.49
CA ASP A 123 -2.20 -3.95 38.79
C ASP A 123 -3.42 -4.15 39.70
N ASP A 124 -3.82 -5.40 39.88
CA ASP A 124 -4.65 -5.88 41.01
C ASP A 124 -3.75 -6.26 42.19
#